data_AF-A0A0C2N5D0-F1
#
_entry.id   AF-A0A0C2N5D0-F1
#
_cell.length_a   1.000
_cell.length_b   1.000
_cell.length_c   1.000
_cell.angle_alpha   90.00
_cell.angle_beta   90.00
_cell.angle_gamma   90.00
#
_symmetry.space_group_name_H-M   'P 1'
#
loop_
_entity.id
_entity.type
_entity.pdbx_description
1 polymer ?
#
loop_
_entity_poly.entity_id
_entity_poly.type
_entity_poly.pdbx_seq_one_letter_code
_entity_poly.pdbx_strand_id
1 'polypeptide(L)'
;MYMTSLDAEDDEDFELNQRVLDEYIRHSQSHDLSTQISGVILFTRHFLKKCDYEVDRVFMEYFPQRLYDEYYLMAQGVTHPDSNIKPELFYTFRFIFRNQNMLNDYRAQSFLMLFLRIIKFNDSSCRVHILLVINYIKICTLCEPNKVMFINENGIFYIFSRVGMISSKIQKNLLRTCYFLYKLDRDRSSPLSHVKLTDNLNQILRKFFENRDNVYAKLAIYVLRLLQRVRMIDEVEFDVKQVYDLSNYRFLQNLKITASISCLEYLSNIWTGILKSSRNTLKIDTIDKLFHLTAIYSMGMKYKIRKAANITHRFHFTKNKKQRLFIIYLTLVAYPLIDPQTKDWLDPMLTDLHTSFNIFFREYIHDDLSFEDKFLLVQYYTKSLITLNIKYEPINSRIFNDLFDSLLQTPSLKLHTLFLYIHSFLNIELLLNLEESYVNRVMNEIKFILKKMIYILSDITYINKHHKDPILFLYEDFKSNYLSVIHDDLLNTVFTGCQSYIHMRFNTEYDKDYKKDEYELYRNIMTMIIGSFNENAYLDSEQADHYLRLCDGNTSHSSPNESNNRYVGNLLNPVVVSNISGQTNINTKPTFQALFRYFVLIYERKFLFGDINSKLTNINFQ
;
A
#
# COMPACT_ATOMS: atom_id res chain seq x y z
N MET A 1 -47.13 -23.16 30.09
CA MET A 1 -48.49 -23.73 30.03
C MET A 1 -49.36 -22.82 29.16
N TYR A 2 -49.20 -22.98 27.84
CA TYR A 2 -50.11 -22.64 26.75
C TYR A 2 -49.65 -23.59 25.63
N MET A 3 -50.21 -24.80 25.66
CA MET A 3 -49.95 -25.90 24.74
C MET A 3 -51.34 -26.45 24.46
N THR A 4 -52.02 -25.89 23.46
CA THR A 4 -53.28 -26.41 22.93
C THR A 4 -53.45 -25.89 21.49
N SER A 5 -53.74 -26.82 20.58
CA SER A 5 -54.11 -26.68 19.16
C SER A 5 -53.03 -26.23 18.16
N LEU A 6 -52.00 -27.06 17.95
CA LEU A 6 -51.12 -26.99 16.77
C LEU A 6 -51.18 -28.24 15.88
N ASP A 7 -51.92 -29.28 16.28
CA ASP A 7 -51.77 -30.62 15.65
C ASP A 7 -52.79 -30.92 14.54
N ALA A 8 -53.72 -30.02 14.22
CA ALA A 8 -54.78 -30.29 13.23
C ALA A 8 -54.59 -29.59 11.87
N GLU A 9 -53.66 -28.64 11.74
CA GLU A 9 -53.28 -28.05 10.45
C GLU A 9 -52.15 -28.82 9.73
N ASP A 10 -51.55 -29.81 10.39
CA ASP A 10 -50.43 -30.60 9.83
C ASP A 10 -50.87 -31.82 9.00
N ASP A 11 -52.05 -32.41 9.24
CA ASP A 11 -52.48 -33.65 8.58
C ASP A 11 -52.98 -33.44 7.12
N GLU A 12 -53.73 -32.37 6.83
CA GLU A 12 -54.17 -32.08 5.45
C GLU A 12 -52.98 -31.73 4.53
N ASP A 13 -51.92 -31.16 5.09
CA ASP A 13 -50.72 -30.81 4.35
C ASP A 13 -49.90 -32.07 3.99
N PHE A 14 -49.96 -33.13 4.80
CA PHE A 14 -49.23 -34.38 4.54
C PHE A 14 -49.75 -35.13 3.32
N GLU A 15 -51.05 -35.38 3.21
CA GLU A 15 -51.63 -36.10 2.06
C GLU A 15 -51.42 -35.33 0.75
N LEU A 16 -51.55 -34.00 0.78
CA LEU A 16 -51.32 -33.17 -0.38
C LEU A 16 -49.85 -33.21 -0.81
N ASN A 17 -48.91 -33.15 0.15
CA ASN A 17 -47.49 -33.28 -0.13
C ASN A 17 -47.19 -34.64 -0.79
N GLN A 18 -47.73 -35.73 -0.25
CA GLN A 18 -47.51 -37.06 -0.82
C GLN A 18 -48.06 -37.16 -2.25
N ARG A 19 -49.26 -36.62 -2.50
CA ARG A 19 -49.84 -36.57 -3.85
C ARG A 19 -48.94 -35.82 -4.84
N VAL A 20 -48.37 -34.67 -4.45
CA VAL A 20 -47.47 -33.90 -5.31
C VAL A 20 -46.13 -34.63 -5.53
N LEU A 21 -45.61 -35.33 -4.52
CA LEU A 21 -44.41 -36.18 -4.66
C LEU A 21 -44.66 -37.31 -5.68
N ASP A 22 -45.76 -38.05 -5.53
CA ASP A 22 -46.11 -39.18 -6.41
C ASP A 22 -46.35 -38.70 -7.85
N GLU A 23 -47.05 -37.57 -8.02
CA GLU A 23 -47.29 -36.96 -9.32
C GLU A 23 -45.97 -36.54 -9.99
N TYR A 24 -45.04 -35.95 -9.25
CA TYR A 24 -43.74 -35.58 -9.77
C TYR A 24 -42.90 -36.79 -10.20
N ILE A 25 -42.86 -37.85 -9.40
CA ILE A 25 -42.15 -39.09 -9.74
C ILE A 25 -42.76 -39.69 -11.02
N ARG A 26 -44.09 -39.73 -11.13
CA ARG A 26 -44.78 -40.20 -12.34
C ARG A 26 -44.47 -39.32 -13.55
N HIS A 27 -44.51 -38.00 -13.40
CA HIS A 27 -44.25 -37.05 -14.48
C HIS A 27 -42.78 -37.05 -14.93
N SER A 28 -41.83 -37.25 -14.02
CA SER A 28 -40.41 -37.28 -14.35
C SER A 28 -39.99 -38.50 -15.17
N GLN A 29 -40.75 -39.60 -15.04
CA GLN A 29 -40.59 -40.82 -15.84
C GLN A 29 -41.31 -40.75 -17.21
N SER A 30 -42.11 -39.72 -17.47
CA SER A 30 -42.81 -39.58 -18.75
C SER A 30 -41.84 -39.43 -19.93
N HIS A 31 -42.18 -40.00 -21.09
CA HIS A 31 -41.42 -39.75 -22.32
C HIS A 31 -41.69 -38.37 -22.92
N ASP A 32 -42.79 -37.71 -22.54
CA ASP A 32 -43.14 -36.39 -23.05
C ASP A 32 -42.45 -35.27 -22.26
N LEU A 33 -41.69 -34.42 -22.97
CA LEU A 33 -40.93 -33.33 -22.37
C LEU A 33 -41.84 -32.27 -21.74
N SER A 34 -43.01 -32.00 -22.33
CA SER A 34 -43.96 -31.04 -21.77
C SER A 34 -44.48 -31.49 -20.41
N THR A 35 -44.85 -32.78 -20.31
CA THR A 35 -45.26 -33.43 -19.05
C THR A 35 -44.15 -33.34 -17.99
N GLN A 36 -42.89 -33.60 -18.36
CA GLN A 36 -41.76 -33.47 -17.43
C GLN A 36 -41.59 -32.03 -16.91
N ILE A 37 -41.67 -31.04 -17.81
CA ILE A 37 -41.60 -29.61 -17.44
C ILE A 37 -42.74 -29.25 -16.48
N SER A 38 -43.97 -29.64 -16.81
CA SER A 38 -45.14 -29.39 -15.95
C SER A 38 -44.98 -30.03 -14.57
N GLY A 39 -44.45 -31.25 -14.49
CA GLY A 39 -44.12 -31.92 -13.22
C GLY A 39 -43.12 -31.13 -12.38
N VAL A 40 -42.02 -30.66 -12.98
CA VAL A 40 -41.02 -29.82 -12.29
C VAL A 40 -41.62 -28.49 -11.84
N ILE A 41 -42.43 -27.82 -12.65
CA ILE A 41 -43.09 -26.56 -12.29
C ILE A 41 -44.01 -26.76 -11.09
N LEU A 42 -44.87 -27.77 -11.14
CA LEU A 42 -45.82 -28.07 -10.07
C LEU A 42 -45.09 -28.36 -8.76
N PHE A 43 -44.09 -29.24 -8.81
CA PHE A 43 -43.29 -29.62 -7.65
C PHE A 43 -42.54 -28.43 -7.05
N THR A 44 -41.78 -27.70 -7.88
CA THR A 44 -40.99 -26.56 -7.40
C THR A 44 -41.86 -25.46 -6.83
N ARG A 45 -43.04 -25.20 -7.41
CA ARG A 45 -44.01 -24.21 -6.91
C ARG A 45 -44.59 -24.63 -5.56
N HIS A 46 -44.96 -25.89 -5.40
CA HIS A 46 -45.56 -26.43 -4.17
C HIS A 46 -44.56 -26.41 -3.01
N PHE A 47 -43.35 -26.90 -3.23
CA PHE A 47 -42.34 -27.07 -2.19
C PHE A 47 -41.38 -25.87 -2.02
N LEU A 48 -41.57 -24.77 -2.76
CA LEU A 48 -40.64 -23.63 -2.78
C LEU A 48 -40.36 -23.00 -1.41
N LYS A 49 -41.35 -23.04 -0.51
CA LYS A 49 -41.25 -22.47 0.83
C LYS A 49 -40.93 -23.51 1.90
N LYS A 50 -40.96 -24.80 1.56
CA LYS A 50 -40.72 -25.92 2.47
C LYS A 50 -39.24 -26.30 2.43
N CYS A 51 -38.61 -26.35 3.60
CA CYS A 51 -37.21 -26.74 3.76
C CYS A 51 -37.16 -28.16 4.33
N ASP A 52 -37.37 -29.14 3.47
CA ASP A 52 -37.40 -30.56 3.82
C ASP A 52 -36.32 -31.29 3.02
N TYR A 53 -35.43 -31.98 3.74
CA TYR A 53 -34.30 -32.70 3.14
C TYR A 53 -34.75 -33.88 2.27
N GLU A 54 -35.79 -34.61 2.67
CA GLU A 54 -36.31 -35.75 1.93
C GLU A 54 -36.97 -35.29 0.63
N VAL A 55 -37.75 -34.22 0.67
CA VAL A 55 -38.33 -33.59 -0.54
C VAL A 55 -37.23 -33.14 -1.49
N ASP A 56 -36.18 -32.51 -0.96
CA ASP A 56 -35.02 -32.08 -1.76
C ASP A 56 -34.28 -33.26 -2.38
N ARG A 57 -34.13 -34.36 -1.64
CA ARG A 57 -33.51 -35.59 -2.13
C ARG A 57 -34.34 -36.20 -3.25
N VAL A 58 -35.66 -36.33 -3.07
CA VAL A 58 -36.58 -36.86 -4.08
C VAL A 58 -36.54 -36.01 -5.35
N PHE A 59 -36.52 -34.68 -5.24
CA PHE A 59 -36.36 -33.80 -6.39
C PHE A 59 -35.06 -34.08 -7.15
N MET A 60 -33.94 -34.21 -6.43
CA MET A 60 -32.65 -34.46 -7.05
C MET A 60 -32.52 -35.88 -7.61
N GLU A 61 -33.11 -36.89 -6.98
CA GLU A 61 -33.05 -38.28 -7.43
C GLU A 61 -33.89 -38.50 -8.69
N TYR A 62 -35.11 -37.97 -8.69
CA TYR A 62 -36.09 -38.17 -9.77
C TYR A 62 -36.11 -37.05 -10.80
N PHE A 63 -35.13 -36.14 -10.83
CA PHE A 63 -35.12 -35.08 -11.83
C PHE A 63 -35.15 -35.67 -13.26
N PRO A 64 -36.05 -35.21 -14.17
CA PRO A 64 -36.20 -35.82 -15.49
C PRO A 64 -34.92 -35.69 -16.33
N GLN A 65 -34.35 -36.81 -16.77
CA GLN A 65 -33.09 -36.81 -17.53
C GLN A 65 -33.22 -36.08 -18.87
N ARG A 66 -34.33 -36.27 -19.60
CA ARG A 66 -34.55 -35.61 -20.89
C ARG A 66 -34.59 -34.08 -20.73
N LEU A 67 -35.29 -33.56 -19.72
CA LEU A 67 -35.26 -32.13 -19.41
C LEU A 67 -33.86 -31.62 -19.03
N TYR A 68 -33.08 -32.42 -18.28
CA TYR A 68 -31.69 -32.09 -17.98
C TYR A 68 -30.84 -32.01 -19.26
N ASP A 69 -31.02 -32.95 -20.19
CA ASP A 69 -30.32 -32.97 -21.47
C ASP A 69 -30.68 -31.74 -22.33
N GLU A 70 -31.95 -31.32 -22.32
CA GLU A 70 -32.37 -30.06 -22.96
C GLU A 70 -31.69 -28.83 -22.33
N TYR A 71 -31.58 -28.79 -20.99
CA TYR A 71 -30.80 -27.74 -20.32
C TYR A 71 -29.33 -27.78 -20.73
N TYR A 72 -28.76 -28.97 -20.91
CA TYR A 72 -27.39 -29.15 -21.39
C TYR A 72 -27.20 -28.67 -22.83
N LEU A 73 -28.11 -29.03 -23.75
CA LEU A 73 -28.07 -28.58 -25.14
C LEU A 73 -28.19 -27.05 -25.23
N MET A 74 -29.08 -26.44 -24.45
CA MET A 74 -29.17 -24.98 -24.33
C MET A 74 -27.86 -24.37 -23.79
N ALA A 75 -27.21 -25.02 -22.83
CA ALA A 75 -25.92 -24.60 -22.30
C ALA A 75 -24.76 -24.70 -23.32
N GLN A 76 -24.93 -25.49 -24.38
CA GLN A 76 -24.02 -25.56 -25.53
C GLN A 76 -24.36 -24.57 -26.65
N GLY A 77 -25.42 -23.77 -26.49
CA GLY A 77 -25.87 -22.81 -27.49
C GLY A 77 -26.70 -23.41 -28.63
N VAL A 78 -27.17 -24.66 -28.48
CA VAL A 78 -28.12 -25.25 -29.42
C VAL A 78 -29.48 -24.57 -29.21
N THR A 79 -29.90 -23.75 -30.17
CA THR A 79 -31.20 -23.08 -30.14
C THR A 79 -32.29 -24.02 -30.63
N HIS A 80 -33.13 -24.50 -29.71
CA HIS A 80 -34.39 -25.12 -30.07
C HIS A 80 -35.46 -24.04 -30.35
N PRO A 81 -36.39 -24.29 -31.30
CA PRO A 81 -37.49 -23.37 -31.58
C PRO A 81 -38.43 -23.16 -30.38
N ASP A 82 -38.49 -24.11 -29.44
CA ASP A 82 -39.21 -23.96 -28.16
C ASP A 82 -38.35 -23.22 -27.11
N SER A 83 -38.24 -21.89 -27.27
CA SER A 83 -37.44 -21.01 -26.40
C SER A 83 -37.95 -20.87 -24.95
N ASN A 84 -39.02 -21.56 -24.56
CA ASN A 84 -39.73 -21.34 -23.29
C ASN A 84 -39.23 -22.19 -22.11
N ILE A 85 -38.20 -23.03 -22.32
CA ILE A 85 -37.64 -23.91 -21.27
C ILE A 85 -36.65 -23.16 -20.37
N LYS A 86 -36.12 -22.03 -20.84
CA LYS A 86 -35.08 -21.27 -20.14
C LYS A 86 -35.50 -20.72 -18.77
N PRO A 87 -36.69 -20.09 -18.59
CA PRO A 87 -37.17 -19.69 -17.27
C PRO A 87 -37.15 -20.83 -16.24
N GLU A 88 -37.45 -22.05 -16.70
CA GLU A 88 -37.56 -23.23 -15.84
C GLU A 88 -36.23 -23.67 -15.25
N LEU A 89 -35.12 -23.44 -15.96
CA LEU A 89 -33.79 -23.64 -15.37
C LEU A 89 -33.55 -22.68 -14.20
N PHE A 90 -33.97 -21.41 -14.29
CA PHE A 90 -33.80 -20.45 -13.20
C PHE A 90 -34.69 -20.79 -12.00
N TYR A 91 -35.91 -21.29 -12.23
CA TYR A 91 -36.78 -21.80 -11.16
C TYR A 91 -36.21 -23.07 -10.52
N THR A 92 -35.68 -23.99 -11.34
CA THR A 92 -34.97 -25.18 -10.88
C THR A 92 -33.76 -24.81 -10.02
N PHE A 93 -32.89 -23.91 -10.50
CA PHE A 93 -31.75 -23.40 -9.73
C PHE A 93 -32.18 -22.77 -8.40
N ARG A 94 -33.22 -21.93 -8.44
CA ARG A 94 -33.81 -21.30 -7.26
C ARG A 94 -34.28 -22.34 -6.25
N PHE A 95 -34.95 -23.39 -6.71
CA PHE A 95 -35.47 -24.46 -5.87
C PHE A 95 -34.33 -25.25 -5.21
N ILE A 96 -33.36 -25.70 -5.99
CA ILE A 96 -32.20 -26.48 -5.52
C ILE A 96 -31.42 -25.72 -4.44
N PHE A 97 -31.20 -24.42 -4.64
CA PHE A 97 -30.39 -23.59 -3.74
C PHE A 97 -31.21 -22.69 -2.80
N ARG A 98 -32.46 -23.06 -2.49
CA ARG A 98 -33.31 -22.33 -1.53
C ARG A 98 -32.91 -22.52 -0.07
N ASN A 99 -32.21 -23.62 0.22
CA ASN A 99 -31.69 -23.97 1.53
C ASN A 99 -30.30 -24.64 1.37
N GLN A 100 -29.76 -25.23 2.45
CA GLN A 100 -28.41 -25.81 2.45
C GLN A 100 -28.37 -27.32 2.14
N ASN A 101 -29.53 -27.98 1.97
CA ASN A 101 -29.65 -29.44 1.93
C ASN A 101 -28.88 -30.06 0.76
N MET A 102 -28.91 -29.42 -0.42
CA MET A 102 -28.33 -29.95 -1.66
C MET A 102 -26.97 -29.33 -2.04
N LEU A 103 -26.31 -28.62 -1.12
CA LEU A 103 -25.07 -27.91 -1.45
C LEU A 103 -23.88 -28.80 -1.82
N ASN A 104 -23.83 -30.02 -1.28
CA ASN A 104 -22.77 -31.00 -1.54
C ASN A 104 -23.19 -32.08 -2.55
N ASP A 105 -24.44 -32.03 -3.03
CA ASP A 105 -24.94 -33.01 -3.99
C ASP A 105 -24.30 -32.79 -5.37
N TYR A 106 -23.76 -33.86 -5.97
CA TYR A 106 -23.03 -33.79 -7.24
C TYR A 106 -23.95 -33.42 -8.41
N ARG A 107 -25.23 -33.81 -8.36
CA ARG A 107 -26.21 -33.47 -9.38
C ARG A 107 -26.61 -32.01 -9.26
N ALA A 108 -26.78 -31.49 -8.05
CA ALA A 108 -27.01 -30.06 -7.79
C ALA A 108 -25.85 -29.19 -8.30
N GLN A 109 -24.60 -29.64 -8.09
CA GLN A 109 -23.42 -29.00 -8.67
C GLN A 109 -23.44 -29.02 -10.21
N SER A 110 -23.96 -30.09 -10.81
CA SER A 110 -24.13 -30.17 -12.26
C SER A 110 -25.14 -29.14 -12.77
N PHE A 111 -26.23 -28.87 -12.05
CA PHE A 111 -27.15 -27.76 -12.36
C PHE A 111 -26.50 -26.39 -12.20
N LEU A 112 -25.64 -26.20 -11.20
CA LEU A 112 -24.86 -24.97 -11.07
C LEU A 112 -23.99 -24.74 -12.31
N MET A 113 -23.33 -25.79 -12.81
CA MET A 113 -22.52 -25.67 -14.04
C MET A 113 -23.36 -25.33 -15.27
N LEU A 114 -24.56 -25.91 -15.41
CA LEU A 114 -25.51 -25.55 -16.48
C LEU A 114 -25.93 -24.08 -16.37
N PHE A 115 -26.32 -23.64 -15.18
CA PHE A 115 -26.67 -22.25 -14.90
C PHE A 115 -25.52 -21.30 -15.29
N LEU A 116 -24.29 -21.60 -14.85
CA LEU A 116 -23.10 -20.79 -15.12
C LEU A 116 -22.77 -20.69 -16.61
N ARG A 117 -22.99 -21.77 -17.39
CA ARG A 117 -22.82 -21.74 -18.84
C ARG A 117 -23.89 -20.90 -19.51
N ILE A 118 -25.15 -21.03 -19.08
CA ILE A 118 -26.28 -20.37 -19.72
C ILE A 118 -26.24 -18.85 -19.54
N ILE A 119 -25.82 -18.35 -18.37
CA ILE A 119 -25.71 -16.89 -18.14
C ILE A 119 -24.64 -16.21 -19.01
N LYS A 120 -23.74 -16.98 -19.65
CA LYS A 120 -22.74 -16.43 -20.59
C LYS A 120 -23.37 -15.99 -21.91
N PHE A 121 -24.44 -16.63 -22.36
CA PHE A 121 -25.09 -16.29 -23.64
C PHE A 121 -25.76 -14.92 -23.63
N ASN A 122 -25.65 -14.20 -24.75
CA ASN A 122 -26.18 -12.84 -24.90
C ASN A 122 -27.68 -12.82 -25.19
N ASP A 123 -28.47 -13.17 -24.18
CA ASP A 123 -29.93 -13.20 -24.26
C ASP A 123 -30.54 -12.23 -23.25
N SER A 124 -31.28 -11.25 -23.77
CA SER A 124 -31.95 -10.21 -23.00
C SER A 124 -33.07 -10.75 -22.11
N SER A 125 -33.67 -11.89 -22.46
CA SER A 125 -34.75 -12.53 -21.68
C SER A 125 -34.30 -12.95 -20.27
N CYS A 126 -32.99 -13.24 -20.10
CA CYS A 126 -32.43 -13.71 -18.84
C CYS A 126 -32.46 -12.65 -17.73
N ARG A 127 -32.60 -11.37 -18.07
CA ARG A 127 -32.43 -10.27 -17.12
C ARG A 127 -33.37 -10.37 -15.92
N VAL A 128 -34.64 -10.63 -16.17
CA VAL A 128 -35.67 -10.75 -15.12
C VAL A 128 -35.38 -11.95 -14.22
N HIS A 129 -35.01 -13.08 -14.82
CA HIS A 129 -34.72 -14.30 -14.08
C HIS A 129 -33.44 -14.21 -13.23
N ILE A 130 -32.40 -13.53 -13.72
CA ILE A 130 -31.17 -13.30 -12.96
C ILE A 130 -31.46 -12.54 -11.67
N LEU A 131 -32.34 -11.54 -11.70
CA LEU A 131 -32.73 -10.78 -10.51
C LEU A 131 -33.38 -11.67 -9.44
N LEU A 132 -34.13 -12.69 -9.87
CA LEU A 132 -34.81 -13.62 -8.96
C LEU A 132 -33.85 -14.58 -8.27
N VAL A 133 -32.69 -14.90 -8.87
CA VAL A 133 -31.74 -15.88 -8.32
C VAL A 133 -30.65 -15.30 -7.41
N ILE A 134 -30.52 -13.97 -7.30
CA ILE A 134 -29.43 -13.30 -6.56
C ILE A 134 -29.31 -13.80 -5.10
N ASN A 135 -30.43 -13.94 -4.40
CA ASN A 135 -30.44 -14.40 -3.02
C ASN A 135 -30.04 -15.88 -2.91
N TYR A 136 -30.34 -16.67 -3.93
CA TYR A 136 -30.06 -18.10 -3.98
C TYR A 136 -28.59 -18.37 -4.34
N ILE A 137 -27.95 -17.48 -5.12
CA ILE A 137 -26.50 -17.50 -5.33
C ILE A 137 -25.76 -17.37 -3.99
N LYS A 138 -26.25 -16.52 -3.08
CA LYS A 138 -25.65 -16.37 -1.74
C LYS A 138 -25.69 -17.69 -0.96
N ILE A 139 -26.77 -18.47 -1.06
CA ILE A 139 -26.91 -19.77 -0.39
C ILE A 139 -26.04 -20.82 -1.08
N CYS A 140 -26.10 -20.91 -2.41
CA CYS A 140 -25.29 -21.80 -3.24
C CYS A 140 -23.79 -21.65 -2.93
N THR A 141 -23.34 -20.40 -2.79
CA THR A 141 -21.95 -20.03 -2.49
C THR A 141 -21.59 -20.13 -1.01
N LEU A 142 -22.43 -20.72 -0.14
CA LEU A 142 -21.99 -21.13 1.20
C LEU A 142 -21.05 -22.35 1.13
N CYS A 143 -21.24 -23.20 0.12
CA CYS A 143 -20.40 -24.37 -0.13
C CYS A 143 -19.20 -24.03 -1.03
N GLU A 144 -18.03 -24.54 -0.68
CA GLU A 144 -16.76 -24.18 -1.31
C GLU A 144 -16.61 -24.66 -2.76
N PRO A 145 -16.90 -25.93 -3.11
CA PRO A 145 -16.97 -26.37 -4.50
C PRO A 145 -17.77 -25.40 -5.39
N ASN A 146 -18.94 -24.98 -4.91
CA ASN A 146 -19.81 -24.05 -5.64
C ASN A 146 -19.16 -22.67 -5.78
N LYS A 147 -18.53 -22.14 -4.73
CA LYS A 147 -17.76 -20.88 -4.81
C LYS A 147 -16.69 -20.96 -5.89
N VAL A 148 -15.92 -22.04 -5.91
CA VAL A 148 -14.83 -22.23 -6.88
C VAL A 148 -15.39 -22.31 -8.30
N MET A 149 -16.51 -23.00 -8.53
CA MET A 149 -17.20 -23.01 -9.84
C MET A 149 -17.60 -21.60 -10.28
N PHE A 150 -18.22 -20.81 -9.39
CA PHE A 150 -18.57 -19.41 -9.69
C PHE A 150 -17.35 -18.55 -10.04
N ILE A 151 -16.22 -18.74 -9.34
CA ILE A 151 -14.97 -17.99 -9.57
C ILE A 151 -14.34 -18.40 -10.91
N ASN A 152 -14.19 -19.70 -11.16
CA ASN A 152 -13.59 -20.24 -12.38
C ASN A 152 -14.41 -19.87 -13.62
N GLU A 153 -15.74 -19.86 -13.53
CA GLU A 153 -16.62 -19.55 -14.67
C GLU A 153 -16.98 -18.06 -14.81
N ASN A 154 -16.36 -17.18 -14.00
CA ASN A 154 -16.63 -15.74 -13.95
C ASN A 154 -18.13 -15.40 -13.73
N GLY A 155 -18.87 -16.23 -13.00
CA GLY A 155 -20.34 -16.17 -12.99
C GLY A 155 -20.88 -14.80 -12.55
N ILE A 156 -20.24 -14.16 -11.58
CA ILE A 156 -20.61 -12.81 -11.11
C ILE A 156 -20.41 -11.73 -12.18
N PHE A 157 -19.34 -11.80 -12.96
CA PHE A 157 -19.11 -10.85 -14.06
C PHE A 157 -20.26 -10.94 -15.06
N TYR A 158 -20.63 -12.16 -15.47
CA TYR A 158 -21.73 -12.38 -16.39
C TYR A 158 -23.05 -11.87 -15.82
N ILE A 159 -23.34 -12.12 -14.55
CA ILE A 159 -24.51 -11.54 -13.87
C ILE A 159 -24.51 -10.01 -13.98
N PHE A 160 -23.43 -9.32 -13.61
CA PHE A 160 -23.40 -7.86 -13.72
C PHE A 160 -23.56 -7.36 -15.16
N SER A 161 -22.90 -8.02 -16.11
CA SER A 161 -22.98 -7.65 -17.53
C SER A 161 -24.40 -7.76 -18.09
N ARG A 162 -25.22 -8.68 -17.54
CA ARG A 162 -26.57 -8.99 -18.01
C ARG A 162 -27.63 -8.11 -17.37
N VAL A 163 -27.51 -7.84 -16.07
CA VAL A 163 -28.57 -7.11 -15.37
C VAL A 163 -28.55 -5.60 -15.72
N GLY A 164 -27.43 -5.08 -16.23
CA GLY A 164 -27.31 -3.69 -16.67
C GLY A 164 -27.52 -2.69 -15.53
N MET A 165 -28.14 -1.55 -15.82
CA MET A 165 -28.53 -0.55 -14.82
C MET A 165 -29.51 -1.17 -13.82
N ILE A 166 -29.03 -1.43 -12.61
CA ILE A 166 -29.79 -1.98 -11.49
C ILE A 166 -30.05 -0.91 -10.43
N SER A 167 -31.12 -1.10 -9.65
CA SER A 167 -31.33 -0.27 -8.47
C SER A 167 -30.11 -0.38 -7.54
N SER A 168 -29.76 0.74 -6.91
CA SER A 168 -28.60 0.82 -6.01
C SER A 168 -28.67 -0.21 -4.87
N LYS A 169 -29.87 -0.61 -4.44
CA LYS A 169 -30.10 -1.66 -3.43
C LYS A 169 -29.66 -3.03 -3.94
N ILE A 170 -30.07 -3.41 -5.16
CA ILE A 170 -29.70 -4.70 -5.77
C ILE A 170 -28.20 -4.75 -6.03
N GLN A 171 -27.62 -3.65 -6.54
CA GLN A 171 -26.18 -3.53 -6.75
C GLN A 171 -25.38 -3.72 -5.47
N LYS A 172 -25.80 -3.07 -4.37
CA LYS A 172 -25.19 -3.24 -3.05
C LYS A 172 -25.28 -4.69 -2.58
N ASN A 173 -26.43 -5.35 -2.75
CA ASN A 173 -26.60 -6.75 -2.38
C ASN A 173 -25.70 -7.67 -3.20
N LEU A 174 -25.66 -7.50 -4.52
CA LEU A 174 -24.75 -8.24 -5.41
C LEU A 174 -23.29 -8.05 -5.01
N LEU A 175 -22.83 -6.81 -4.83
CA LEU A 175 -21.46 -6.53 -4.41
C LEU A 175 -21.11 -7.15 -3.06
N ARG A 176 -22.09 -7.26 -2.15
CA ARG A 176 -21.93 -7.97 -0.88
C ARG A 176 -21.79 -9.48 -1.10
N THR A 177 -22.60 -10.07 -1.97
CA THR A 177 -22.46 -11.48 -2.37
C THR A 177 -21.09 -11.73 -3.03
N CYS A 178 -20.64 -10.83 -3.90
CA CYS A 178 -19.31 -10.90 -4.53
C CYS A 178 -18.20 -10.91 -3.48
N TYR A 179 -18.28 -9.99 -2.52
CA TYR A 179 -17.30 -9.91 -1.43
C TYR A 179 -17.17 -11.24 -0.68
N PHE A 180 -18.29 -11.92 -0.40
CA PHE A 180 -18.29 -13.23 0.26
C PHE A 180 -17.77 -14.34 -0.65
N LEU A 181 -18.16 -14.34 -1.92
CA LEU A 181 -17.71 -15.33 -2.91
C LEU A 181 -16.18 -15.32 -3.03
N TYR A 182 -15.58 -14.14 -3.20
CA TYR A 182 -14.13 -13.98 -3.34
C TYR A 182 -13.37 -14.10 -2.01
N LYS A 183 -14.06 -14.34 -0.88
CA LYS A 183 -13.45 -14.59 0.43
C LYS A 183 -13.12 -16.09 0.58
N LEU A 184 -12.31 -16.63 -0.33
CA LEU A 184 -11.83 -18.02 -0.27
C LEU A 184 -10.64 -18.17 0.69
N ASP A 185 -10.59 -19.25 1.45
CA ASP A 185 -9.46 -19.56 2.33
C ASP A 185 -8.25 -20.07 1.54
N ARG A 186 -7.05 -19.79 2.06
CA ARG A 186 -5.80 -20.11 1.35
C ARG A 186 -5.65 -21.60 1.06
N ASP A 187 -6.05 -22.45 2.00
CA ASP A 187 -5.93 -23.90 1.90
C ASP A 187 -6.92 -24.51 0.91
N ARG A 188 -7.87 -23.71 0.39
CA ARG A 188 -8.91 -24.11 -0.56
C ARG A 188 -8.65 -23.58 -1.97
N SER A 189 -7.42 -23.14 -2.24
CA SER A 189 -7.04 -22.57 -3.54
C SER A 189 -6.76 -23.59 -4.63
N SER A 190 -6.48 -24.85 -4.29
CA SER A 190 -6.11 -25.89 -5.25
C SER A 190 -7.09 -26.13 -6.41
N PRO A 191 -8.42 -25.99 -6.26
CA PRO A 191 -9.34 -26.20 -7.38
C PRO A 191 -9.53 -24.96 -8.27
N LEU A 192 -8.86 -23.84 -7.96
CA LEU A 192 -8.86 -22.66 -8.81
C LEU A 192 -8.01 -22.90 -10.06
N SER A 193 -8.55 -22.56 -11.23
CA SER A 193 -7.82 -22.62 -12.49
C SER A 193 -7.14 -21.28 -12.77
N HIS A 194 -5.80 -21.25 -12.74
CA HIS A 194 -5.03 -20.04 -13.02
C HIS A 194 -5.27 -19.50 -14.45
N VAL A 195 -5.45 -20.39 -15.44
CA VAL A 195 -5.80 -20.01 -16.83
C VAL A 195 -7.15 -19.29 -16.86
N LYS A 196 -8.19 -19.88 -16.25
CA LYS A 196 -9.50 -19.23 -16.18
C LYS A 196 -9.45 -17.92 -15.41
N LEU A 197 -8.71 -17.85 -14.30
CA LEU A 197 -8.55 -16.61 -13.54
C LEU A 197 -7.86 -15.50 -14.35
N THR A 198 -6.89 -15.86 -15.19
CA THR A 198 -6.22 -14.95 -16.14
C THR A 198 -7.23 -14.37 -17.12
N ASP A 199 -8.00 -15.24 -17.78
CA ASP A 199 -9.04 -14.82 -18.74
C ASP A 199 -10.11 -13.95 -18.06
N ASN A 200 -10.58 -14.37 -16.88
CA ASN A 200 -11.64 -13.72 -16.14
C ASN A 200 -11.22 -12.32 -15.69
N LEU A 201 -10.02 -12.16 -15.14
CA LEU A 201 -9.51 -10.86 -14.70
C LEU A 201 -9.34 -9.91 -15.89
N ASN A 202 -8.74 -10.38 -16.99
CA ASN A 202 -8.56 -9.57 -18.19
C ASN A 202 -9.89 -9.18 -18.85
N GLN A 203 -10.90 -10.05 -18.80
CA GLN A 203 -12.25 -9.74 -19.25
C GLN A 203 -12.90 -8.63 -18.41
N ILE A 204 -12.76 -8.70 -17.07
CA ILE A 204 -13.29 -7.67 -16.17
C ILE A 204 -12.57 -6.33 -16.38
N LEU A 205 -11.24 -6.34 -16.49
CA LEU A 205 -10.43 -5.15 -16.74
C LEU A 205 -10.83 -4.49 -18.07
N ARG A 206 -10.89 -5.25 -19.15
CA ARG A 206 -11.33 -4.76 -20.46
C ARG A 206 -12.70 -4.08 -20.38
N LYS A 207 -13.66 -4.74 -19.72
CA LYS A 207 -15.01 -4.17 -19.57
C LYS A 207 -15.03 -2.90 -18.73
N PHE A 208 -14.18 -2.82 -17.72
CA PHE A 208 -13.98 -1.60 -16.95
C PHE A 208 -13.40 -0.47 -17.83
N PHE A 209 -12.42 -0.73 -18.69
CA PHE A 209 -11.84 0.30 -19.55
C PHE A 209 -12.77 0.75 -20.67
N GLU A 210 -13.63 -0.14 -21.19
CA GLU A 210 -14.70 0.21 -22.14
C GLU A 210 -15.71 1.20 -21.54
N ASN A 211 -16.16 0.95 -20.30
CA ASN A 211 -17.35 1.62 -19.76
C ASN A 211 -17.05 2.60 -18.61
N ARG A 212 -15.85 2.54 -18.02
CA ARG A 212 -15.46 3.19 -16.76
C ARG A 212 -16.44 2.94 -15.59
N ASP A 213 -17.19 1.84 -15.62
CA ASP A 213 -18.18 1.52 -14.59
C ASP A 213 -17.51 1.01 -13.30
N ASN A 214 -17.87 1.65 -12.19
CA ASN A 214 -17.36 1.36 -10.85
C ASN A 214 -17.67 -0.08 -10.37
N VAL A 215 -18.70 -0.75 -10.91
CA VAL A 215 -19.01 -2.15 -10.61
C VAL A 215 -17.86 -3.06 -11.03
N TYR A 216 -17.42 -2.94 -12.29
CA TYR A 216 -16.31 -3.77 -12.81
C TYR A 216 -15.00 -3.44 -12.12
N ALA A 217 -14.80 -2.18 -11.75
CA ALA A 217 -13.64 -1.78 -10.96
C ALA A 217 -13.58 -2.49 -9.61
N LYS A 218 -14.72 -2.53 -8.88
CA LYS A 218 -14.82 -3.25 -7.60
C LYS A 218 -14.66 -4.77 -7.78
N LEU A 219 -15.23 -5.31 -8.85
CA LEU A 219 -15.11 -6.73 -9.16
C LEU A 219 -13.65 -7.13 -9.43
N ALA A 220 -12.91 -6.35 -10.23
CA ALA A 220 -11.48 -6.56 -10.47
C ALA A 220 -10.68 -6.51 -9.15
N ILE A 221 -10.98 -5.55 -8.26
CA ILE A 221 -10.33 -5.48 -6.94
C ILE A 221 -10.64 -6.72 -6.09
N TYR A 222 -11.86 -7.25 -6.14
CA TYR A 222 -12.20 -8.49 -5.42
C TYR A 222 -11.47 -9.72 -5.97
N VAL A 223 -11.34 -9.83 -7.29
CA VAL A 223 -10.53 -10.89 -7.93
C VAL A 223 -9.06 -10.75 -7.54
N LEU A 224 -8.46 -9.56 -7.68
CA LEU A 224 -7.06 -9.30 -7.29
C LEU A 224 -6.83 -9.58 -5.79
N ARG A 225 -7.80 -9.25 -4.93
CA ARG A 225 -7.74 -9.58 -3.50
C ARG A 225 -7.79 -11.08 -3.26
N LEU A 226 -8.63 -11.82 -3.99
CA LEU A 226 -8.64 -13.28 -3.95
C LEU A 226 -7.24 -13.79 -4.27
N LEU A 227 -6.67 -13.40 -5.43
CA LEU A 227 -5.33 -13.81 -5.87
C LEU A 227 -4.26 -13.51 -4.81
N GLN A 228 -4.29 -12.31 -4.23
CA GLN A 228 -3.39 -11.90 -3.15
C GLN A 228 -3.50 -12.82 -1.93
N ARG A 229 -4.73 -13.14 -1.52
CA ARG A 229 -5.01 -13.95 -0.34
C ARG A 229 -4.59 -15.41 -0.53
N VAL A 230 -4.83 -15.97 -1.71
CA VAL A 230 -4.45 -17.34 -2.04
C VAL A 230 -3.01 -17.47 -2.55
N ARG A 231 -2.25 -16.35 -2.62
CA ARG A 231 -0.86 -16.27 -3.11
C ARG A 231 -0.68 -16.65 -4.59
N MET A 232 -1.71 -16.46 -5.41
CA MET A 232 -1.68 -16.75 -6.86
C MET A 232 -1.40 -15.51 -7.72
N ILE A 233 -0.94 -14.39 -7.15
CA ILE A 233 -0.60 -13.19 -7.94
C ILE A 233 0.48 -13.50 -8.99
N ASP A 234 1.42 -14.41 -8.70
CA ASP A 234 2.49 -14.77 -9.65
C ASP A 234 2.08 -15.87 -10.63
N GLU A 235 0.94 -16.51 -10.41
CA GLU A 235 0.45 -17.62 -11.23
C GLU A 235 -0.56 -17.16 -12.28
N VAL A 236 -1.18 -16.00 -12.07
CA VAL A 236 -2.23 -15.44 -12.93
C VAL A 236 -1.69 -14.21 -13.63
N GLU A 237 -1.74 -14.20 -14.96
CA GLU A 237 -1.18 -13.13 -15.78
C GLU A 237 -2.20 -12.03 -16.04
N PHE A 238 -1.79 -10.77 -15.93
CA PHE A 238 -2.66 -9.64 -16.23
C PHE A 238 -1.85 -8.40 -16.61
N ASP A 239 -2.50 -7.47 -17.32
CA ASP A 239 -1.90 -6.19 -17.64
C ASP A 239 -1.77 -5.32 -16.37
N VAL A 240 -0.56 -5.23 -15.84
CA VAL A 240 -0.26 -4.48 -14.62
C VAL A 240 -0.47 -2.97 -14.79
N LYS A 241 -0.30 -2.44 -16.01
CA LYS A 241 -0.59 -1.04 -16.33
C LYS A 241 -2.09 -0.77 -16.21
N GLN A 242 -2.93 -1.68 -16.72
CA GLN A 242 -4.37 -1.61 -16.52
C GLN A 242 -4.77 -1.68 -15.04
N VAL A 243 -4.10 -2.51 -14.23
CA VAL A 243 -4.34 -2.54 -12.77
C VAL A 243 -3.89 -1.25 -12.09
N TYR A 244 -2.80 -0.64 -12.55
CA TYR A 244 -2.36 0.69 -12.12
C TYR A 244 -3.41 1.76 -12.41
N ASP A 245 -3.86 1.84 -13.66
CA ASP A 245 -4.86 2.83 -14.09
C ASP A 245 -6.21 2.63 -13.38
N LEU A 246 -6.62 1.38 -13.14
CA LEU A 246 -7.78 1.01 -12.33
C LEU A 246 -7.63 1.52 -10.88
N SER A 247 -6.46 1.29 -10.27
CA SER A 247 -6.18 1.73 -8.90
C SER A 247 -6.19 3.25 -8.79
N ASN A 248 -5.61 3.95 -9.76
CA ASN A 248 -5.62 5.40 -9.85
C ASN A 248 -7.04 5.96 -9.98
N TYR A 249 -7.84 5.40 -10.89
CA TYR A 249 -9.25 5.77 -11.02
C TYR A 249 -10.02 5.60 -9.70
N ARG A 250 -9.88 4.45 -9.03
CA ARG A 250 -10.61 4.17 -7.79
C ARG A 250 -10.14 5.02 -6.63
N PHE A 251 -8.86 5.30 -6.56
CA PHE A 251 -8.27 6.19 -5.56
C PHE A 251 -8.82 7.61 -5.70
N LEU A 252 -8.75 8.20 -6.91
CA LEU A 252 -9.25 9.55 -7.18
C LEU A 252 -10.77 9.69 -6.95
N GLN A 253 -11.54 8.63 -7.21
CA GLN A 253 -12.97 8.62 -6.87
C GLN A 253 -13.23 8.55 -5.37
N ASN A 254 -12.50 7.72 -4.63
CA ASN A 254 -12.69 7.59 -3.19
C ASN A 254 -12.22 8.84 -2.44
N LEU A 255 -11.31 9.63 -3.01
CA LEU A 255 -10.96 10.94 -2.47
C LEU A 255 -12.17 11.89 -2.39
N LYS A 256 -13.07 11.80 -3.38
CA LYS A 256 -14.29 12.62 -3.41
C LYS A 256 -15.39 12.09 -2.50
N ILE A 257 -15.38 10.78 -2.24
CA ILE A 257 -16.44 10.07 -1.54
C ILE A 257 -15.81 9.45 -0.30
N THR A 258 -16.00 10.06 0.87
CA THR A 258 -15.53 9.58 2.19
C THR A 258 -16.01 8.16 2.57
N ALA A 259 -16.71 7.45 1.68
CA ALA A 259 -17.26 6.13 1.88
C ALA A 259 -16.35 5.01 1.33
N SER A 260 -15.93 4.13 2.25
CA SER A 260 -15.26 2.81 2.08
C SER A 260 -13.74 2.75 2.17
N ILE A 261 -13.22 3.05 3.37
CA ILE A 261 -11.83 2.77 3.80
C ILE A 261 -11.41 1.31 3.53
N SER A 262 -12.35 0.35 3.57
CA SER A 262 -12.05 -1.08 3.40
C SER A 262 -11.46 -1.46 2.03
N CYS A 263 -11.82 -0.74 0.96
CA CYS A 263 -11.29 -1.02 -0.38
C CYS A 263 -9.80 -0.69 -0.50
N LEU A 264 -9.37 0.38 0.18
CA LEU A 264 -8.00 0.89 0.13
C LEU A 264 -7.03 -0.02 0.89
N GLU A 265 -7.49 -0.63 1.98
CA GLU A 265 -6.72 -1.67 2.68
C GLU A 265 -6.38 -2.84 1.74
N TYR A 266 -7.33 -3.24 0.88
CA TYR A 266 -7.11 -4.32 -0.08
C TYR A 266 -6.10 -3.91 -1.15
N LEU A 267 -6.23 -2.69 -1.70
CA LEU A 267 -5.26 -2.17 -2.67
C LEU A 267 -3.83 -2.16 -2.10
N SER A 268 -3.65 -1.75 -0.84
CA SER A 268 -2.35 -1.79 -0.17
C SER A 268 -1.74 -3.20 -0.13
N ASN A 269 -2.54 -4.24 0.08
CA ASN A 269 -2.04 -5.62 0.08
C ASN A 269 -1.85 -6.17 -1.34
N ILE A 270 -2.74 -5.84 -2.28
CA ILE A 270 -2.66 -6.22 -3.69
C ILE A 270 -1.37 -5.68 -4.30
N TRP A 271 -1.08 -4.38 -4.15
CA TRP A 271 0.13 -3.75 -4.68
C TRP A 271 1.42 -4.31 -4.10
N THR A 272 1.42 -4.69 -2.82
CA THR A 272 2.58 -5.42 -2.25
C THR A 272 2.80 -6.78 -2.92
N GLY A 273 1.74 -7.48 -3.30
CA GLY A 273 1.85 -8.72 -4.05
C GLY A 273 2.39 -8.48 -5.45
N ILE A 274 1.82 -7.50 -6.17
CA ILE A 274 2.22 -7.14 -7.54
C ILE A 274 3.69 -6.71 -7.60
N LEU A 275 4.13 -5.81 -6.71
CA LEU A 275 5.52 -5.33 -6.70
C LEU A 275 6.54 -6.43 -6.40
N LYS A 276 6.12 -7.52 -5.76
CA LYS A 276 6.97 -8.68 -5.48
C LYS A 276 6.88 -9.76 -6.56
N SER A 277 5.98 -9.57 -7.51
CA SER A 277 5.70 -10.56 -8.53
C SER A 277 6.84 -10.67 -9.51
N SER A 278 7.21 -11.90 -9.84
CA SER A 278 8.17 -12.20 -10.90
C SER A 278 7.55 -12.11 -12.30
N ARG A 279 6.24 -12.37 -12.45
CA ARG A 279 5.53 -12.32 -13.73
C ARG A 279 4.85 -10.99 -13.99
N ASN A 280 4.17 -10.47 -12.98
CA ASN A 280 3.40 -9.23 -13.07
C ASN A 280 4.23 -8.05 -12.56
N THR A 281 5.37 -7.81 -13.21
CA THR A 281 6.33 -6.82 -12.73
C THR A 281 5.84 -5.39 -12.98
N LEU A 282 5.83 -4.57 -11.92
CA LEU A 282 5.77 -3.12 -12.02
C LEU A 282 6.97 -2.54 -11.26
N LYS A 283 7.75 -1.70 -11.94
CA LYS A 283 8.73 -0.84 -11.29
C LYS A 283 8.12 0.53 -11.00
N ILE A 284 8.50 1.11 -9.87
CA ILE A 284 8.23 2.50 -9.55
C ILE A 284 9.32 3.32 -10.23
N ASP A 285 9.02 3.78 -11.45
CA ASP A 285 9.94 4.46 -12.37
C ASP A 285 9.58 5.95 -12.60
N THR A 286 8.43 6.40 -12.11
CA THR A 286 8.00 7.80 -12.19
C THR A 286 7.58 8.34 -10.83
N ILE A 287 7.69 9.66 -10.67
CA ILE A 287 7.22 10.40 -9.50
C ILE A 287 5.71 10.18 -9.29
N ASP A 288 4.93 10.14 -10.38
CA ASP A 288 3.48 9.87 -10.29
C ASP A 288 3.16 8.48 -9.72
N LYS A 289 3.87 7.43 -10.15
CA LYS A 289 3.71 6.07 -9.60
C LYS A 289 4.09 6.04 -8.12
N LEU A 290 5.18 6.72 -7.76
CA LEU A 290 5.63 6.84 -6.37
C LEU A 290 4.54 7.48 -5.51
N PHE A 291 4.02 8.64 -5.89
CA PHE A 291 2.97 9.34 -5.15
C PHE A 291 1.67 8.54 -5.05
N HIS A 292 1.24 7.93 -6.16
CA HIS A 292 0.03 7.11 -6.15
C HIS A 292 0.13 5.91 -5.19
N LEU A 293 1.25 5.17 -5.25
CA LEU A 293 1.48 4.02 -4.37
C LEU A 293 1.66 4.46 -2.91
N THR A 294 2.33 5.58 -2.66
CA THR A 294 2.43 6.16 -1.31
C THR A 294 1.05 6.45 -0.75
N ALA A 295 0.14 7.02 -1.53
CA ALA A 295 -1.22 7.30 -1.08
C ALA A 295 -1.96 6.03 -0.61
N ILE A 296 -1.91 4.97 -1.43
CA ILE A 296 -2.49 3.66 -1.13
C ILE A 296 -1.84 3.06 0.12
N TYR A 297 -0.52 3.13 0.23
CA TYR A 297 0.20 2.57 1.37
C TYR A 297 -0.02 3.36 2.65
N SER A 298 -0.11 4.69 2.60
CA SER A 298 -0.39 5.54 3.74
C SER A 298 -1.76 5.23 4.33
N MET A 299 -2.78 5.08 3.49
CA MET A 299 -4.12 4.67 3.92
C MET A 299 -4.12 3.26 4.54
N GLY A 300 -3.46 2.30 3.90
CA GLY A 300 -3.36 0.94 4.41
C GLY A 300 -2.60 0.85 5.74
N MET A 301 -1.53 1.63 5.90
CA MET A 301 -0.74 1.69 7.14
C MET A 301 -1.52 2.39 8.25
N LYS A 302 -2.15 3.54 7.98
CA LYS A 302 -3.04 4.26 8.90
C LYS A 302 -4.06 3.31 9.54
N TYR A 303 -4.76 2.51 8.73
CA TYR A 303 -5.73 1.55 9.24
C TYR A 303 -5.11 0.50 10.16
N LYS A 304 -3.96 -0.08 9.77
CA LYS A 304 -3.27 -1.10 10.57
C LYS A 304 -2.73 -0.55 11.88
N ILE A 305 -2.22 0.68 11.89
CA ILE A 305 -1.71 1.36 13.08
C ILE A 305 -2.84 1.67 14.04
N ARG A 306 -3.94 2.27 13.57
CA ARG A 306 -5.12 2.54 14.40
C ARG A 306 -5.72 1.27 14.99
N LYS A 307 -5.77 0.18 14.20
CA LYS A 307 -6.23 -1.11 14.71
C LYS A 307 -5.32 -1.66 15.82
N ALA A 308 -4.03 -1.43 15.73
CA ALA A 308 -3.06 -1.86 16.75
C ALA A 308 -3.02 -0.95 17.98
N ALA A 309 -3.40 0.32 17.86
CA ALA A 309 -3.62 1.20 19.00
C ALA A 309 -4.88 0.79 19.78
N ASN A 310 -5.97 0.48 19.06
CA ASN A 310 -7.27 0.16 19.68
C ASN A 310 -7.37 -1.24 20.27
N ILE A 311 -6.58 -2.19 19.79
CA ILE A 311 -6.64 -3.59 20.21
C ILE A 311 -5.28 -3.93 20.82
N THR A 312 -5.24 -4.62 21.96
CA THR A 312 -4.02 -5.14 22.61
C THR A 312 -3.24 -6.18 21.78
N HIS A 313 -3.44 -6.20 20.45
CA HIS A 313 -2.72 -7.02 19.52
C HIS A 313 -1.33 -6.45 19.23
N ARG A 314 -0.34 -7.35 19.25
CA ARG A 314 1.04 -7.03 18.92
C ARG A 314 1.18 -6.46 17.50
N PHE A 315 1.77 -5.28 17.39
CA PHE A 315 2.09 -4.66 16.11
C PHE A 315 3.47 -5.08 15.60
N HIS A 316 3.53 -6.19 14.89
CA HIS A 316 4.80 -6.64 14.30
C HIS A 316 5.06 -6.06 12.91
N PHE A 317 6.27 -5.56 12.66
CA PHE A 317 6.73 -5.08 11.36
C PHE A 317 7.24 -6.23 10.49
N THR A 318 6.41 -6.67 9.55
CA THR A 318 6.83 -7.62 8.53
C THR A 318 7.67 -6.95 7.45
N LYS A 319 8.45 -7.71 6.66
CA LYS A 319 9.20 -7.18 5.51
C LYS A 319 8.33 -6.33 4.57
N ASN A 320 7.08 -6.73 4.37
CA ASN A 320 6.11 -5.99 3.54
C ASN A 320 5.74 -4.63 4.14
N LYS A 321 5.59 -4.55 5.47
CA LYS A 321 5.29 -3.28 6.15
C LYS A 321 6.50 -2.33 6.04
N LYS A 322 7.72 -2.84 6.23
CA LYS A 322 8.96 -2.06 6.04
C LYS A 322 9.04 -1.50 4.62
N GLN A 323 8.89 -2.34 3.58
CA GLN A 323 8.89 -1.90 2.18
C GLN A 323 7.92 -0.74 1.91
N ARG A 324 6.67 -0.87 2.40
CA ARG A 324 5.66 0.19 2.25
C ARG A 324 6.10 1.49 2.91
N LEU A 325 6.65 1.40 4.13
CA LEU A 325 7.09 2.57 4.87
C LEU A 325 8.25 3.28 4.17
N PHE A 326 9.16 2.54 3.53
CA PHE A 326 10.23 3.13 2.74
C PHE A 326 9.77 3.76 1.42
N ILE A 327 8.75 3.21 0.76
CA ILE A 327 8.12 3.87 -0.39
C ILE A 327 7.46 5.19 0.05
N ILE A 328 6.78 5.19 1.21
CA ILE A 328 6.25 6.43 1.81
C ILE A 328 7.38 7.40 2.16
N TYR A 329 8.48 6.89 2.73
CA TYR A 329 9.64 7.69 3.09
C TYR A 329 10.29 8.37 1.86
N LEU A 330 10.48 7.62 0.77
CA LEU A 330 11.01 8.19 -0.48
C LEU A 330 10.11 9.31 -1.01
N THR A 331 8.78 9.18 -0.88
CA THR A 331 7.86 10.28 -1.21
C THR A 331 8.07 11.49 -0.32
N LEU A 332 8.39 11.33 0.97
CA LEU A 332 8.76 12.46 1.82
C LEU A 332 10.09 13.10 1.40
N VAL A 333 11.04 12.32 0.86
CA VAL A 333 12.26 12.87 0.24
C VAL A 333 11.92 13.67 -1.01
N ALA A 334 11.08 13.12 -1.88
CA ALA A 334 10.63 13.74 -3.14
C ALA A 334 9.58 14.84 -2.96
N TYR A 335 9.09 15.07 -1.73
CA TYR A 335 8.00 15.98 -1.45
C TYR A 335 8.25 17.43 -1.95
N PRO A 336 9.47 18.00 -1.88
CA PRO A 336 9.75 19.33 -2.44
C PRO A 336 9.53 19.46 -3.94
N LEU A 337 9.44 18.34 -4.67
CA LEU A 337 9.21 18.29 -6.11
C LEU A 337 7.72 18.19 -6.47
N ILE A 338 6.84 18.07 -5.48
CA ILE A 338 5.40 18.02 -5.69
C ILE A 338 4.94 19.40 -6.14
N ASP A 339 4.22 19.44 -7.25
CA ASP A 339 3.36 20.58 -7.58
C ASP A 339 2.11 20.51 -6.68
N PRO A 340 1.93 21.47 -5.74
CA PRO A 340 0.80 21.47 -4.81
C PRO A 340 -0.55 21.52 -5.52
N GLN A 341 -0.63 22.05 -6.75
CA GLN A 341 -1.89 22.19 -7.48
C GLN A 341 -2.40 20.85 -8.02
N THR A 342 -1.50 19.94 -8.39
CA THR A 342 -1.88 18.65 -9.01
C THR A 342 -2.05 17.52 -8.00
N LYS A 343 -1.50 17.66 -6.80
CA LYS A 343 -1.47 16.62 -5.76
C LYS A 343 -1.88 17.13 -4.38
N ASP A 344 -2.83 18.06 -4.33
CA ASP A 344 -3.42 18.62 -3.11
C ASP A 344 -3.90 17.54 -2.09
N TRP A 345 -4.29 16.37 -2.59
CA TRP A 345 -4.71 15.23 -1.79
C TRP A 345 -3.60 14.49 -1.06
N LEU A 346 -2.33 14.64 -1.46
CA LEU A 346 -1.23 13.84 -0.90
C LEU A 346 -0.83 14.33 0.50
N ASP A 347 -0.82 15.64 0.71
CA ASP A 347 -0.46 16.24 1.99
C ASP A 347 -1.42 15.81 3.14
N PRO A 348 -2.76 15.93 3.00
CA PRO A 348 -3.69 15.44 4.02
C PRO A 348 -3.50 13.95 4.34
N MET A 349 -3.13 13.12 3.36
CA MET A 349 -2.93 11.68 3.60
C MET A 349 -1.68 11.37 4.40
N LEU A 350 -0.58 12.06 4.11
CA LEU A 350 0.66 11.91 4.83
C LEU A 350 0.53 12.47 6.25
N THR A 351 -0.16 13.60 6.41
CA THR A 351 -0.51 14.19 7.70
C THR A 351 -1.38 13.25 8.53
N ASP A 352 -2.42 12.66 7.93
CA ASP A 352 -3.28 11.66 8.58
C ASP A 352 -2.51 10.42 9.07
N LEU A 353 -1.52 9.97 8.28
CA LEU A 353 -0.65 8.87 8.65
C LEU A 353 0.25 9.27 9.82
N HIS A 354 0.86 10.47 9.76
CA HIS A 354 1.67 11.02 10.84
C HIS A 354 0.87 11.10 12.15
N THR A 355 -0.34 11.65 12.13
CA THR A 355 -1.24 11.69 13.30
C THR A 355 -1.50 10.29 13.86
N SER A 356 -1.66 9.29 12.99
CA SER A 356 -1.90 7.91 13.45
C SER A 356 -0.66 7.29 14.10
N PHE A 357 0.55 7.62 13.65
CA PHE A 357 1.78 7.25 14.34
C PHE A 357 1.96 7.99 15.67
N ASN A 358 1.59 9.28 15.75
CA ASN A 358 1.60 10.02 17.01
C ASN A 358 0.70 9.34 18.05
N ILE A 359 -0.52 8.95 17.67
CA ILE A 359 -1.43 8.19 18.55
C ILE A 359 -0.78 6.86 18.95
N PHE A 360 -0.22 6.12 17.99
CA PHE A 360 0.46 4.85 18.27
C PHE A 360 1.61 4.99 19.28
N PHE A 361 2.43 6.04 19.17
CA PHE A 361 3.51 6.30 20.12
C PHE A 361 3.02 6.70 21.52
N ARG A 362 1.81 7.25 21.65
CA ARG A 362 1.21 7.60 22.95
C ARG A 362 0.56 6.40 23.63
N GLU A 363 -0.11 5.53 22.87
CA GLU A 363 -0.98 4.50 23.43
C GLU A 363 -0.37 3.10 23.49
N TYR A 364 0.58 2.77 22.63
CA TYR A 364 1.06 1.39 22.47
C TYR A 364 2.14 1.03 23.51
N ILE A 365 2.10 -0.15 24.12
CA ILE A 365 3.14 -0.62 25.07
C ILE A 365 4.33 -1.19 24.26
N HIS A 366 5.50 -0.59 24.44
CA HIS A 366 6.58 -0.62 23.45
C HIS A 366 7.55 -1.81 23.50
N ASP A 367 7.40 -2.72 24.46
CA ASP A 367 8.40 -3.75 24.74
C ASP A 367 8.51 -4.81 23.62
N ASP A 368 7.51 -4.89 22.73
CA ASP A 368 7.45 -5.90 21.66
C ASP A 368 8.11 -5.49 20.33
N LEU A 369 8.59 -4.25 20.18
CA LEU A 369 9.24 -3.78 18.94
C LEU A 369 10.73 -4.08 18.94
N SER A 370 11.24 -4.64 17.83
CA SER A 370 12.69 -4.77 17.64
C SER A 370 13.35 -3.40 17.55
N PHE A 371 14.65 -3.34 17.86
CA PHE A 371 15.42 -2.10 17.76
C PHE A 371 15.34 -1.47 16.35
N GLU A 372 15.46 -2.29 15.30
CA GLU A 372 15.35 -1.86 13.90
C GLU A 372 13.96 -1.28 13.59
N ASP A 373 12.88 -1.89 14.11
CA ASP A 373 11.53 -1.39 13.92
C ASP A 373 11.31 -0.05 14.64
N LYS A 374 11.83 0.10 15.87
CA LYS A 374 11.80 1.37 16.62
C LYS A 374 12.54 2.46 15.84
N PHE A 375 13.73 2.14 15.33
CA PHE A 375 14.53 3.08 14.56
C PHE A 375 13.81 3.54 13.29
N LEU A 376 13.25 2.61 12.50
CA LEU A 376 12.53 2.92 11.27
C LEU A 376 11.30 3.79 11.53
N LEU A 377 10.56 3.51 12.61
CA LEU A 377 9.41 4.30 13.03
C LEU A 377 9.78 5.74 13.37
N VAL A 378 10.83 5.93 14.17
CA VAL A 378 11.33 7.26 14.56
C VAL A 378 11.87 8.01 13.34
N GLN A 379 12.64 7.34 12.47
CA GLN A 379 13.14 7.90 11.22
C GLN A 379 12.00 8.42 10.34
N TYR A 380 10.96 7.61 10.10
CA TYR A 380 9.77 8.04 9.36
C TYR A 380 9.07 9.22 10.05
N TYR A 381 8.87 9.12 11.37
CA TYR A 381 8.13 10.14 12.12
C TYR A 381 8.83 11.50 12.02
N THR A 382 10.14 11.55 12.29
CA THR A 382 10.94 12.78 12.20
C THR A 382 10.93 13.34 10.77
N LYS A 383 11.10 12.50 9.73
CA LYS A 383 11.01 12.95 8.33
C LYS A 383 9.65 13.57 8.02
N SER A 384 8.56 12.89 8.40
CA SER A 384 7.19 13.36 8.11
C SER A 384 6.86 14.66 8.83
N LEU A 385 7.27 14.79 10.09
CA LEU A 385 7.12 16.01 10.90
C LEU A 385 7.69 17.24 10.16
N ILE A 386 8.92 17.13 9.68
CA ILE A 386 9.66 18.24 9.08
C ILE A 386 9.20 18.52 7.66
N THR A 387 9.00 17.46 6.87
CA THR A 387 8.62 17.58 5.46
C THR A 387 7.23 18.20 5.32
N LEU A 388 6.29 17.80 6.18
CA LEU A 388 4.91 18.27 6.16
C LEU A 388 4.70 19.54 7.00
N ASN A 389 5.79 20.10 7.58
CA ASN A 389 5.74 21.27 8.46
C ASN A 389 4.70 21.13 9.59
N ILE A 390 4.61 19.95 10.18
CA ILE A 390 3.68 19.67 11.28
C ILE A 390 4.26 20.31 12.55
N LYS A 391 3.41 21.06 13.28
CA LYS A 391 3.82 21.69 14.53
C LYS A 391 4.41 20.65 15.48
N TYR A 392 5.63 20.91 15.96
CA TYR A 392 6.26 20.06 16.95
C TYR A 392 5.42 20.02 18.22
N GLU A 393 4.93 18.84 18.55
CA GLU A 393 4.48 18.53 19.89
C GLU A 393 5.58 17.68 20.54
N PRO A 394 6.12 18.08 21.71
CA PRO A 394 7.09 17.28 22.43
C PRO A 394 6.52 15.88 22.65
N ILE A 395 7.04 14.90 21.92
CA ILE A 395 6.63 13.52 22.13
C ILE A 395 7.38 13.04 23.36
N ASN A 396 6.74 13.14 24.52
CA ASN A 396 7.21 12.42 25.71
C ASN A 396 6.87 10.93 25.57
N SER A 397 7.34 10.29 24.49
CA SER A 397 7.20 8.85 24.32
C SER A 397 8.48 8.18 24.76
N ARG A 398 8.29 7.16 25.58
CA ARG A 398 9.35 6.26 26.02
C ARG A 398 10.12 5.66 24.84
N ILE A 399 9.51 5.47 23.66
CA ILE A 399 10.21 5.02 22.44
C ILE A 399 11.37 5.94 22.08
N PHE A 400 11.18 7.26 22.07
CA PHE A 400 12.22 8.18 21.62
C PHE A 400 13.40 8.13 22.60
N ASN A 401 13.13 8.22 23.90
CA ASN A 401 14.17 8.17 24.93
C ASN A 401 14.91 6.82 24.90
N ASP A 402 14.18 5.69 24.94
CA ASP A 402 14.77 4.35 24.91
C ASP A 402 15.61 4.14 23.64
N LEU A 403 15.14 4.62 22.48
CA LEU A 403 15.87 4.52 21.22
C LEU A 403 17.13 5.39 21.24
N PHE A 404 17.03 6.66 21.65
CA PHE A 404 18.18 7.57 21.70
C PHE A 404 19.23 7.09 22.71
N ASP A 405 18.82 6.57 23.87
CA ASP A 405 19.72 5.97 24.84
C ASP A 405 20.46 4.76 24.25
N SER A 406 19.72 3.88 23.57
CA SER A 406 20.30 2.70 22.88
C SER A 406 21.25 3.11 21.75
N LEU A 407 20.89 4.13 20.98
CA LEU A 407 21.68 4.70 19.89
C LEU A 407 22.98 5.36 20.40
N LEU A 408 22.93 6.04 21.55
CA LEU A 408 24.09 6.66 22.18
C LEU A 408 25.06 5.62 22.77
N GLN A 409 24.54 4.49 23.26
CA GLN A 409 25.35 3.40 23.83
C GLN A 409 26.02 2.54 22.75
N THR A 410 25.58 2.59 21.51
CA THR A 410 26.07 1.72 20.43
C THR A 410 27.01 2.47 19.48
N PRO A 411 28.34 2.27 19.54
CA PRO A 411 29.29 3.07 18.76
C PRO A 411 29.08 3.01 17.23
N SER A 412 28.66 1.85 16.70
CA SER A 412 28.38 1.69 15.27
C SER A 412 27.14 2.44 14.77
N LEU A 413 26.35 3.01 15.68
CA LEU A 413 25.12 3.71 15.37
C LEU A 413 25.22 5.24 15.52
N LYS A 414 26.39 5.77 15.92
CA LYS A 414 26.60 7.21 16.13
C LYS A 414 26.16 8.07 14.94
N LEU A 415 26.46 7.64 13.70
CA LEU A 415 26.05 8.36 12.49
C LEU A 415 24.53 8.42 12.32
N HIS A 416 23.81 7.36 12.69
CA HIS A 416 22.34 7.34 12.67
C HIS A 416 21.76 8.29 13.71
N THR A 417 22.36 8.33 14.90
CA THR A 417 21.99 9.27 15.97
C THR A 417 22.14 10.70 15.49
N LEU A 418 23.29 11.01 14.89
CA LEU A 418 23.59 12.32 14.31
C LEU A 418 22.60 12.68 13.19
N PHE A 419 22.27 11.72 12.31
CA PHE A 419 21.27 11.90 11.28
C PHE A 419 19.90 12.27 11.86
N LEU A 420 19.37 11.50 12.82
CA LEU A 420 18.10 11.81 13.47
C LEU A 420 18.12 13.13 14.24
N TYR A 421 19.25 13.44 14.85
CA TYR A 421 19.46 14.68 15.61
C TYR A 421 19.43 15.91 14.69
N ILE A 422 20.23 15.93 13.62
CA ILE A 422 20.25 17.01 12.62
C ILE A 422 18.87 17.17 11.98
N HIS A 423 18.19 16.06 11.69
CA HIS A 423 16.84 16.11 11.17
C HIS A 423 15.93 16.82 12.18
N SER A 424 15.92 16.41 13.44
CA SER A 424 15.10 17.06 14.48
C SER A 424 15.45 18.54 14.67
N PHE A 425 16.73 18.91 14.52
CA PHE A 425 17.21 20.29 14.58
C PHE A 425 16.63 21.18 13.46
N LEU A 426 16.48 20.65 12.23
CA LEU A 426 15.84 21.38 11.11
C LEU A 426 14.41 21.84 11.43
N ASN A 427 13.73 21.20 12.38
CA ASN A 427 12.40 21.60 12.83
C ASN A 427 12.43 22.79 13.80
N ILE A 428 13.45 22.83 14.66
CA ILE A 428 13.64 23.89 15.67
C ILE A 428 14.00 25.20 14.97
N GLU A 429 14.71 25.14 13.85
CA GLU A 429 15.18 26.33 13.13
C GLU A 429 14.04 27.19 12.55
N LEU A 430 12.87 26.61 12.28
CA LEU A 430 11.64 27.36 11.92
C LEU A 430 11.18 28.31 13.05
N LEU A 431 11.67 28.13 14.27
CA LEU A 431 11.38 28.99 15.41
C LEU A 431 12.34 30.20 15.50
N LEU A 432 13.34 30.34 14.63
CA LEU A 432 14.37 31.39 14.71
C LEU A 432 13.94 32.81 14.32
N ASN A 433 12.65 33.13 14.33
CA ASN A 433 12.18 34.52 14.36
C ASN A 433 12.44 35.20 15.73
N LEU A 434 13.48 34.81 16.47
CA LEU A 434 13.65 35.10 17.89
C LEU A 434 14.88 35.96 18.21
N GLU A 435 14.75 36.65 19.34
CA GLU A 435 15.63 37.65 19.96
C GLU A 435 17.12 37.26 20.01
N GLU A 436 17.99 38.28 20.15
CA GLU A 436 19.45 38.15 20.19
C GLU A 436 19.98 37.10 21.18
N SER A 437 19.27 36.87 22.28
CA SER A 437 19.59 35.83 23.29
C SER A 437 19.56 34.41 22.70
N TYR A 438 18.73 34.17 21.69
CA TYR A 438 18.58 32.89 21.02
C TYR A 438 19.75 32.60 20.07
N VAL A 439 20.36 33.65 19.50
CA VAL A 439 21.47 33.55 18.54
C VAL A 439 22.66 32.83 19.17
N ASN A 440 23.06 33.22 20.39
CA ASN A 440 24.19 32.58 21.07
C ASN A 440 23.90 31.09 21.38
N ARG A 441 22.65 30.75 21.70
CA ARG A 441 22.25 29.36 21.90
C ARG A 441 22.35 28.55 20.61
N VAL A 442 21.87 29.10 19.49
CA VAL A 442 21.95 28.47 18.17
C VAL A 442 23.40 28.28 17.75
N MET A 443 24.24 29.29 17.96
CA MET A 443 25.68 29.20 17.66
C MET A 443 26.38 28.10 18.45
N ASN A 444 26.07 27.99 19.74
CA ASN A 444 26.59 26.91 20.58
C ASN A 444 26.11 25.54 20.09
N GLU A 445 24.86 25.44 19.65
CA GLU A 445 24.30 24.20 19.11
C GLU A 445 24.94 23.82 17.76
N ILE A 446 25.12 24.78 16.86
CA ILE A 446 25.85 24.59 15.60
C ILE A 446 27.27 24.11 15.89
N LYS A 447 28.00 24.77 16.79
CA LYS A 447 29.34 24.36 17.21
C LYS A 447 29.36 22.93 17.74
N PHE A 448 28.37 22.59 18.58
CA PHE A 448 28.22 21.25 19.14
C PHE A 448 27.98 20.22 18.03
N ILE A 449 27.06 20.49 17.10
CA ILE A 449 26.77 19.61 15.96
C ILE A 449 28.04 19.42 15.12
N LEU A 450 28.75 20.50 14.76
CA LEU A 450 29.97 20.41 13.95
C LEU A 450 31.03 19.53 14.60
N LYS A 451 31.32 19.77 15.88
CA LYS A 451 32.27 18.92 16.61
C LYS A 451 31.81 17.46 16.60
N LYS A 452 30.52 17.19 16.87
CA LYS A 452 29.97 15.82 16.82
C LYS A 452 30.09 15.20 15.43
N MET A 453 29.81 15.94 14.36
CA MET A 453 30.00 15.48 12.98
C MET A 453 31.45 15.10 12.75
N ILE A 454 32.40 15.97 13.11
CA ILE A 454 33.83 15.71 12.91
C ILE A 454 34.24 14.43 13.64
N TYR A 455 33.93 14.33 14.94
CA TYR A 455 34.27 13.15 15.75
C TYR A 455 33.66 11.85 15.23
N ILE A 456 32.42 11.89 14.74
CA ILE A 456 31.73 10.68 14.25
C ILE A 456 32.28 10.26 12.90
N LEU A 457 32.52 11.21 11.99
CA LEU A 457 33.00 10.93 10.64
C LEU A 457 34.49 10.58 10.61
N SER A 458 35.26 10.94 11.64
CA SER A 458 36.67 10.55 11.80
C SER A 458 36.90 9.35 12.72
N ASP A 459 35.83 8.74 13.24
CA ASP A 459 35.94 7.58 14.13
C ASP A 459 36.57 6.40 13.37
N ILE A 460 37.76 5.96 13.83
CA ILE A 460 38.52 4.90 13.17
C ILE A 460 37.75 3.58 13.10
N THR A 461 36.84 3.31 14.04
CA THR A 461 35.99 2.12 14.03
C THR A 461 34.94 2.23 12.94
N TYR A 462 34.34 3.41 12.78
CA TYR A 462 33.42 3.71 11.68
C TYR A 462 34.13 3.57 10.33
N ILE A 463 35.29 4.20 10.15
CA ILE A 463 36.08 4.15 8.91
C ILE A 463 36.51 2.72 8.58
N ASN A 464 37.05 1.98 9.56
CA ASN A 464 37.45 0.59 9.36
C ASN A 464 36.26 -0.31 9.03
N LYS A 465 35.10 -0.08 9.67
CA LYS A 465 33.88 -0.80 9.32
C LYS A 465 33.48 -0.48 7.88
N HIS A 466 33.46 0.79 7.51
CA HIS A 466 33.14 1.27 6.17
C HIS A 466 34.03 0.66 5.07
N HIS A 467 35.33 0.49 5.32
CA HIS A 467 36.23 -0.18 4.38
C HIS A 467 36.01 -1.69 4.28
N LYS A 468 35.57 -2.35 5.35
CA LYS A 468 35.34 -3.80 5.39
C LYS A 468 33.97 -4.21 4.84
N ASP A 469 32.95 -3.45 5.22
CA ASP A 469 31.57 -3.62 4.82
C ASP A 469 31.00 -2.23 4.51
N PRO A 470 30.83 -1.88 3.21
CA PRO A 470 30.36 -0.56 2.82
C PRO A 470 28.92 -0.31 3.25
N ILE A 471 28.20 -1.33 3.76
CA ILE A 471 26.82 -1.18 4.20
C ILE A 471 26.78 -0.83 5.68
N LEU A 472 26.10 0.27 5.97
CA LEU A 472 25.90 0.77 7.31
C LEU A 472 24.96 -0.16 8.09
N PHE A 473 25.24 -0.36 9.39
CA PHE A 473 24.42 -1.20 10.26
C PHE A 473 22.94 -0.80 10.23
N LEU A 474 22.02 -1.76 10.13
CA LEU A 474 20.56 -1.62 9.90
C LEU A 474 20.14 -1.56 8.43
N TYR A 475 21.07 -1.41 7.49
CA TYR A 475 20.75 -1.31 6.06
C TYR A 475 21.39 -2.42 5.20
N GLU A 476 22.05 -3.41 5.79
CA GLU A 476 22.77 -4.50 5.11
C GLU A 476 21.90 -5.20 4.04
N ASP A 477 20.65 -5.45 4.41
CA ASP A 477 19.68 -6.17 3.59
C ASP A 477 18.71 -5.23 2.86
N PHE A 478 18.94 -3.92 2.92
CA PHE A 478 17.91 -2.95 2.62
C PHE A 478 17.58 -2.85 1.12
N LYS A 479 18.62 -2.65 0.31
CA LYS A 479 18.48 -2.44 -1.15
C LYS A 479 17.90 -3.67 -1.84
N SER A 480 18.43 -4.87 -1.53
CA SER A 480 18.01 -6.13 -2.13
C SER A 480 16.56 -6.51 -1.76
N ASN A 481 16.16 -6.32 -0.50
CA ASN A 481 14.87 -6.80 -0.01
C ASN A 481 13.71 -5.80 -0.18
N TYR A 482 13.96 -4.50 -0.12
CA TYR A 482 12.90 -3.49 -0.06
C TYR A 482 12.88 -2.55 -1.26
N LEU A 483 14.04 -2.17 -1.80
CA LEU A 483 14.15 -1.14 -2.83
C LEU A 483 14.19 -1.66 -4.26
N SER A 484 14.37 -2.97 -4.47
CA SER A 484 14.40 -3.59 -5.80
C SER A 484 13.18 -3.30 -6.69
N VAL A 485 12.10 -2.77 -6.10
CA VAL A 485 10.87 -2.36 -6.80
C VAL A 485 10.92 -0.94 -7.37
N ILE A 486 11.91 -0.14 -6.97
CA ILE A 486 12.10 1.25 -7.39
C ILE A 486 13.18 1.28 -8.48
N HIS A 487 12.94 2.01 -9.56
CA HIS A 487 13.90 2.15 -10.65
C HIS A 487 15.00 3.16 -10.28
N ASP A 488 16.25 2.89 -10.64
CA ASP A 488 17.37 3.76 -10.30
C ASP A 488 17.24 5.17 -10.93
N ASP A 489 16.69 5.27 -12.14
CA ASP A 489 16.41 6.57 -12.78
C ASP A 489 15.44 7.43 -11.97
N LEU A 490 14.46 6.82 -11.31
CA LEU A 490 13.56 7.56 -10.43
C LEU A 490 14.32 8.09 -9.22
N LEU A 491 15.19 7.28 -8.61
CA LEU A 491 16.03 7.71 -7.50
C LEU A 491 16.91 8.89 -7.92
N ASN A 492 17.60 8.79 -9.05
CA ASN A 492 18.41 9.88 -9.59
C ASN A 492 17.58 11.15 -9.84
N THR A 493 16.39 11.01 -10.43
CA THR A 493 15.47 12.13 -10.65
C THR A 493 15.07 12.80 -9.34
N VAL A 494 14.71 12.03 -8.32
CA VAL A 494 14.33 12.55 -6.99
C VAL A 494 15.50 13.28 -6.34
N PHE A 495 16.68 12.65 -6.26
CA PHE A 495 17.82 13.24 -5.56
C PHE A 495 18.38 14.47 -6.28
N THR A 496 18.49 14.45 -7.61
CA THR A 496 18.91 15.62 -8.37
C THR A 496 17.88 16.75 -8.29
N GLY A 497 16.59 16.44 -8.38
CA GLY A 497 15.52 17.43 -8.19
C GLY A 497 15.57 18.08 -6.81
N CYS A 498 15.73 17.29 -5.74
CA CYS A 498 15.81 17.82 -4.38
C CYS A 498 17.08 18.63 -4.15
N GLN A 499 18.20 18.26 -4.78
CA GLN A 499 19.43 19.05 -4.77
C GLN A 499 19.19 20.42 -5.42
N SER A 500 18.58 20.47 -6.61
CA SER A 500 18.22 21.72 -7.28
C SER A 500 17.26 22.56 -6.44
N TYR A 501 16.28 21.94 -5.79
CA TYR A 501 15.37 22.63 -4.88
C TYR A 501 16.10 23.29 -3.70
N ILE A 502 17.02 22.57 -3.05
CA ILE A 502 17.80 23.12 -1.94
C ILE A 502 18.63 24.32 -2.43
N HIS A 503 19.30 24.17 -3.57
CA HIS A 503 20.07 25.23 -4.19
C HIS A 503 19.22 26.47 -4.48
N MET A 504 18.08 26.31 -5.14
CA MET A 504 17.21 27.43 -5.52
C MET A 504 16.57 28.13 -4.33
N ARG A 505 16.13 27.37 -3.32
CA ARG A 505 15.34 27.92 -2.20
C ARG A 505 16.21 28.58 -1.13
N PHE A 506 17.35 27.98 -0.79
CA PHE A 506 18.11 28.39 0.39
C PHE A 506 19.40 29.15 0.06
N ASN A 507 19.84 29.22 -1.21
CA ASN A 507 21.01 30.03 -1.58
C ASN A 507 20.65 31.48 -1.90
N THR A 508 19.38 31.81 -2.13
CA THR A 508 18.93 33.18 -2.43
C THR A 508 18.58 33.99 -1.19
N GLU A 509 18.38 33.34 -0.04
CA GLU A 509 18.09 34.01 1.23
C GLU A 509 19.39 34.59 1.78
N TYR A 510 19.64 35.85 1.44
CA TYR A 510 20.74 36.61 2.03
C TYR A 510 20.49 36.71 3.53
N ASP A 511 21.39 36.13 4.33
CA ASP A 511 21.34 36.17 5.78
C ASP A 511 21.67 37.59 6.24
N LYS A 512 20.63 38.43 6.37
CA LYS A 512 20.80 39.89 6.38
C LYS A 512 21.47 40.45 7.63
N ASP A 513 21.56 39.72 8.74
CA ASP A 513 21.92 40.35 10.02
C ASP A 513 22.93 39.60 10.92
N TYR A 514 23.46 38.44 10.53
CA TYR A 514 24.46 37.72 11.35
C TYR A 514 25.90 37.92 10.88
N LYS A 515 26.40 39.16 10.92
CA LYS A 515 27.83 39.49 10.68
C LYS A 515 28.74 39.08 11.86
N LYS A 516 28.58 37.87 12.40
CA LYS A 516 29.53 37.29 13.36
C LYS A 516 30.54 36.45 12.58
N ASP A 517 31.83 36.77 12.71
CA ASP A 517 32.92 36.01 12.08
C ASP A 517 32.87 34.51 12.43
N GLU A 518 32.36 34.18 13.62
CA GLU A 518 32.14 32.80 14.07
C GLU A 518 31.10 32.05 13.23
N TYR A 519 30.01 32.72 12.82
CA TYR A 519 28.98 32.12 11.97
C TYR A 519 29.52 31.78 10.60
N GLU A 520 30.24 32.72 9.98
CA GLU A 520 30.94 32.50 8.70
C GLU A 520 31.94 31.35 8.80
N LEU A 521 32.74 31.30 9.88
CA LEU A 521 33.71 30.24 10.11
C LEU A 521 33.04 28.87 10.21
N TYR A 522 32.05 28.72 11.09
CA TYR A 522 31.33 27.46 11.28
C TYR A 522 30.63 27.01 9.99
N ARG A 523 30.13 27.94 9.19
CA ARG A 523 29.49 27.64 7.91
C ARG A 523 30.50 27.11 6.89
N ASN A 524 31.68 27.71 6.83
CA ASN A 524 32.78 27.21 6.00
C ASN A 524 33.21 25.81 6.44
N ILE A 525 33.33 25.56 7.75
CA ILE A 525 33.64 24.22 8.30
C ILE A 525 32.57 23.20 7.88
N MET A 526 31.30 23.51 8.07
CA MET A 526 30.19 22.64 7.67
C MET A 526 30.21 22.32 6.17
N THR A 527 30.50 23.32 5.36
CA THR A 527 30.64 23.20 3.90
C THR A 527 31.74 22.20 3.53
N MET A 528 32.91 22.30 4.18
CA MET A 528 34.02 21.36 3.97
C MET A 528 33.68 19.94 4.43
N ILE A 529 33.00 19.80 5.58
CA ILE A 529 32.53 18.51 6.09
C ILE A 529 31.55 17.86 5.10
N ILE A 530 30.57 18.60 4.59
CA ILE A 530 29.58 18.09 3.64
C ILE A 530 30.23 17.67 2.32
N GLY A 531 31.17 18.47 1.81
CA GLY A 531 31.94 18.11 0.61
C GLY A 531 32.67 16.78 0.81
N SER A 532 33.41 16.66 1.92
CA SER A 532 34.15 15.44 2.27
C SER A 532 33.21 14.23 2.46
N PHE A 533 32.07 14.44 3.13
CA PHE A 533 31.05 13.41 3.34
C PHE A 533 30.38 12.94 2.04
N ASN A 534 30.11 13.85 1.09
CA ASN A 534 29.59 13.49 -0.24
C ASN A 534 30.61 12.65 -1.02
N GLU A 535 31.90 13.00 -0.94
CA GLU A 535 32.95 12.34 -1.70
C GLU A 535 33.33 10.97 -1.14
N ASN A 536 33.57 10.88 0.17
CA ASN A 536 34.19 9.71 0.80
C ASN A 536 33.34 9.08 1.92
N ALA A 537 32.24 9.71 2.34
CA ALA A 537 31.41 9.32 3.49
C ALA A 537 32.10 9.38 4.87
N TYR A 538 33.38 9.73 4.95
CA TYR A 538 34.14 9.92 6.19
C TYR A 538 35.09 11.13 6.08
N LEU A 539 35.73 11.47 7.20
CA LEU A 539 36.82 12.46 7.27
C LEU A 539 38.12 11.72 7.57
N ASP A 540 39.18 12.04 6.84
CA ASP A 540 40.52 11.58 7.26
C ASP A 540 40.97 12.31 8.53
N SER A 541 42.00 11.79 9.19
CA SER A 541 42.48 12.34 10.46
C SER A 541 43.00 13.76 10.33
N GLU A 542 43.62 14.11 9.20
CA GLU A 542 44.18 15.44 8.97
C GLU A 542 43.07 16.49 8.79
N GLN A 543 42.05 16.15 7.99
CA GLN A 543 40.84 16.95 7.83
C GLN A 543 40.14 17.16 9.17
N ALA A 544 39.95 16.08 9.94
CA ALA A 544 39.27 16.15 11.23
C ALA A 544 40.02 17.04 12.23
N ASP A 545 41.34 16.89 12.35
CA ASP A 545 42.18 17.71 13.22
C ASP A 545 42.16 19.18 12.78
N HIS A 546 42.24 19.43 11.47
CA HIS A 546 42.15 20.77 10.92
C HIS A 546 40.80 21.43 11.26
N TYR A 547 39.68 20.75 11.01
CA TYR A 547 38.35 21.27 11.30
C TYR A 547 38.11 21.49 12.80
N LEU A 548 38.61 20.60 13.66
CA LEU A 548 38.52 20.76 15.12
C LEU A 548 39.30 21.99 15.61
N ARG A 549 40.53 22.20 15.10
CA ARG A 549 41.33 23.39 15.43
C ARG A 549 40.61 24.67 15.02
N LEU A 550 39.94 24.69 13.87
CA LEU A 550 39.13 25.84 13.45
C LEU A 550 37.92 26.06 14.38
N CYS A 551 37.28 25.01 14.89
CA CYS A 551 36.19 25.15 15.87
C CYS A 551 36.65 25.70 17.23
N ASP A 552 37.90 25.46 17.62
CA ASP A 552 38.47 25.85 18.93
C ASP A 552 39.26 27.16 18.91
N GLY A 553 39.88 27.51 17.76
CA GLY A 553 40.85 28.61 17.63
C GLY A 553 40.31 30.03 17.79
N ASN A 554 38.99 30.24 17.85
CA ASN A 554 38.38 31.58 17.93
C ASN A 554 38.12 32.10 19.35
N THR A 555 38.47 31.37 20.42
CA THR A 555 38.29 31.87 21.79
C THR A 555 39.48 32.67 22.32
N SER A 556 40.63 32.60 21.66
CA SER A 556 41.82 33.37 22.01
C SER A 556 41.91 34.65 21.20
N HIS A 557 40.98 35.59 21.42
CA HIS A 557 41.39 36.98 21.40
C HIS A 557 42.38 37.17 22.54
N SER A 558 43.65 36.86 22.24
CA SER A 558 44.77 37.58 22.79
C SER A 558 44.41 39.05 22.81
N SER A 559 44.29 39.62 24.01
CA SER A 559 44.20 41.06 24.19
C SER A 559 45.29 41.73 23.34
N PRO A 560 45.00 42.84 22.65
CA PRO A 560 46.03 43.63 22.02
C PRO A 560 46.84 44.30 23.13
N ASN A 561 47.85 43.60 23.67
CA ASN A 561 48.99 44.31 24.19
C ASN A 561 49.81 44.71 22.98
N GLU A 562 49.63 45.97 22.61
CA GLU A 562 50.54 46.75 21.78
C GLU A 562 51.99 46.38 22.10
N SER A 563 52.69 45.79 21.13
CA SER A 563 54.07 46.19 20.90
C SER A 563 54.48 45.84 19.48
N ASN A 564 54.91 46.88 18.78
CA ASN A 564 55.53 46.85 17.47
C ASN A 564 56.46 45.64 17.27
N ASN A 565 56.19 44.79 16.27
CA ASN A 565 57.21 44.44 15.27
C ASN A 565 56.67 43.62 14.09
N ARG A 566 56.69 44.28 12.93
CA ARG A 566 57.26 43.83 11.66
C ARG A 566 57.16 42.33 11.27
N TYR A 567 56.53 42.16 10.10
CA TYR A 567 56.75 41.08 9.12
C TYR A 567 56.34 39.66 9.53
N VAL A 568 55.06 39.34 9.38
CA VAL A 568 54.60 37.99 9.00
C VAL A 568 53.56 38.12 7.90
N GLY A 569 54.03 38.40 6.69
CA GLY A 569 53.29 38.10 5.47
C GLY A 569 53.64 36.68 5.02
N ASN A 570 52.63 35.93 4.59
CA ASN A 570 52.73 34.65 3.87
C ASN A 570 52.80 33.35 4.70
N LEU A 571 51.78 33.09 5.55
CA LEU A 571 51.55 31.73 6.08
C LEU A 571 50.12 31.22 5.92
N LEU A 572 49.41 31.67 4.87
CA LEU A 572 48.26 30.98 4.31
C LEU A 572 48.59 30.69 2.85
N ASN A 573 49.43 29.70 2.61
CA ASN A 573 49.53 29.08 1.29
C ASN A 573 48.38 28.09 1.18
N PRO A 574 47.30 28.40 0.44
CA PRO A 574 46.36 27.36 0.05
C PRO A 574 47.15 26.39 -0.83
N VAL A 575 47.31 25.15 -0.36
CA VAL A 575 47.84 24.07 -1.19
C VAL A 575 46.85 23.86 -2.34
N VAL A 576 47.16 24.53 -3.45
CA VAL A 576 47.01 24.14 -4.85
C VAL A 576 46.02 22.99 -5.08
N VAL A 577 44.74 23.36 -5.25
CA VAL A 577 43.84 22.68 -6.19
C VAL A 577 43.68 23.62 -7.38
N SER A 578 44.72 23.72 -8.21
CA SER A 578 44.69 24.50 -9.46
C SER A 578 44.33 23.58 -10.62
N ASN A 579 43.10 23.68 -11.12
CA ASN A 579 42.71 23.59 -12.55
C ASN A 579 41.19 23.41 -12.70
N ILE A 580 40.37 24.28 -12.10
CA ILE A 580 38.96 24.38 -12.46
C ILE A 580 38.77 25.71 -13.19
N SER A 581 38.54 25.58 -14.50
CA SER A 581 38.31 26.67 -15.44
C SER A 581 37.17 27.57 -14.96
N GLY A 582 37.36 28.88 -15.10
CA GLY A 582 36.44 29.93 -14.66
C GLY A 582 35.01 29.76 -15.18
N GLN A 583 34.17 29.10 -14.40
CA GLN A 583 32.74 29.36 -14.40
C GLN A 583 32.51 30.60 -13.54
N THR A 584 31.76 31.56 -14.07
CA THR A 584 31.22 32.70 -13.34
C THR A 584 30.24 32.17 -12.29
N ASN A 585 30.77 31.69 -11.17
CA ASN A 585 29.98 31.17 -10.06
C ASN A 585 29.29 32.33 -9.38
N ILE A 586 27.97 32.20 -9.25
CA ILE A 586 27.15 33.05 -8.39
C ILE A 586 27.66 32.76 -6.96
N ASN A 587 28.35 33.74 -6.35
CA ASN A 587 28.99 33.67 -5.02
C ASN A 587 28.01 33.53 -3.83
N THR A 588 26.87 32.87 -4.00
CA THR A 588 25.92 32.66 -2.92
C THR A 588 26.38 31.51 -2.04
N LYS A 589 26.91 31.85 -0.86
CA LYS A 589 27.26 30.86 0.16
C LYS A 589 25.98 30.26 0.76
N PRO A 590 25.88 28.92 0.90
CA PRO A 590 24.69 28.25 1.42
C PRO A 590 24.48 28.53 2.91
N THR A 591 23.23 28.67 3.36
CA THR A 591 22.88 28.80 4.79
C THR A 591 23.12 27.49 5.56
N PHE A 592 23.18 27.53 6.90
CA PHE A 592 23.26 26.28 7.69
C PHE A 592 22.07 25.37 7.44
N GLN A 593 20.87 25.94 7.28
CA GLN A 593 19.69 25.17 6.92
C GLN A 593 19.89 24.41 5.59
N ALA A 594 20.45 25.07 4.56
CA ALA A 594 20.79 24.42 3.30
C ALA A 594 21.80 23.29 3.53
N LEU A 595 22.85 23.55 4.29
CA LEU A 595 23.92 22.59 4.60
C LEU A 595 23.41 21.36 5.36
N PHE A 596 22.58 21.54 6.39
CA PHE A 596 21.94 20.42 7.08
C PHE A 596 21.01 19.61 6.17
N ARG A 597 20.27 20.28 5.27
CA ARG A 597 19.46 19.59 4.25
C ARG A 597 20.33 18.81 3.27
N TYR A 598 21.47 19.34 2.85
CA TYR A 598 22.44 18.60 2.04
C TYR A 598 22.98 17.38 2.78
N PHE A 599 23.37 17.52 4.05
CA PHE A 599 23.82 16.39 4.86
C PHE A 599 22.75 15.28 4.92
N VAL A 600 21.50 15.63 5.24
CA VAL A 600 20.37 14.69 5.27
C VAL A 600 20.17 14.04 3.89
N LEU A 601 20.18 14.82 2.81
CA LEU A 601 19.98 14.31 1.45
C LEU A 601 21.11 13.37 1.01
N ILE A 602 22.37 13.67 1.33
CA ILE A 602 23.53 12.80 1.06
C ILE A 602 23.40 11.51 1.85
N TYR A 603 23.04 11.61 3.14
CA TYR A 603 22.84 10.44 3.99
C TYR A 603 21.74 9.53 3.41
N GLU A 604 20.57 10.10 3.08
CA GLU A 604 19.46 9.36 2.48
C GLU A 604 19.88 8.73 1.15
N ARG A 605 20.65 9.43 0.32
CA ARG A 605 21.16 8.88 -0.95
C ARG A 605 22.14 7.74 -0.74
N LYS A 606 23.12 7.88 0.15
CA LYS A 606 24.19 6.88 0.32
C LYS A 606 23.74 5.64 1.08
N PHE A 607 22.99 5.84 2.17
CA PHE A 607 22.72 4.77 3.13
C PHE A 607 21.31 4.20 3.05
N LEU A 608 20.33 4.99 2.59
CA LEU A 608 18.97 4.47 2.38
C LEU A 608 18.81 4.00 0.93
N PHE A 609 18.88 4.90 -0.04
CA PHE A 609 18.35 4.59 -1.37
C PHE A 609 19.36 4.16 -2.42
N GLY A 610 20.64 4.51 -2.26
CA GLY A 610 21.68 4.27 -3.24
C GLY A 610 22.71 3.27 -2.74
N ASP A 611 23.97 3.61 -2.94
CA ASP A 611 25.12 2.93 -2.38
C ASP A 611 26.09 3.96 -1.81
N ILE A 612 27.10 3.48 -1.10
CA ILE A 612 28.07 4.34 -0.44
C ILE A 612 28.82 5.27 -1.40
N ASN A 613 28.96 4.84 -2.66
CA ASN A 613 29.64 5.56 -3.73
C ASN A 613 28.71 6.55 -4.44
N SER A 614 27.43 6.57 -4.11
CA SER A 614 26.45 7.48 -4.68
C SER A 614 26.75 8.90 -4.22
N LYS A 615 26.92 9.82 -5.17
CA LYS A 615 27.26 11.22 -4.91
C LYS A 615 26.22 12.13 -5.52
N LEU A 616 25.94 13.24 -4.87
CA LEU A 616 25.22 14.35 -5.51
C LEU A 616 26.20 15.06 -6.47
N THR A 617 25.84 15.12 -7.75
CA THR A 617 26.63 15.78 -8.79
C THR A 617 26.37 17.28 -8.70
N ASN A 618 27.39 18.14 -8.69
CA ASN A 618 27.27 19.60 -8.58
C ASN A 618 27.09 20.15 -7.16
N ILE A 619 27.64 19.48 -6.15
CA ILE A 619 27.93 20.14 -4.87
C ILE A 619 29.27 20.87 -5.03
N ASN A 620 29.24 22.03 -5.67
CA ASN A 620 30.38 22.94 -5.65
C ASN A 620 29.99 24.18 -4.85
N PHE A 621 30.51 24.26 -3.62
CA PHE A 621 30.30 25.38 -2.73
C PHE A 621 31.41 26.44 -2.84
N GLN A 622 32.33 26.27 -3.80
CA GLN A 622 33.48 27.14 -4.03
C GLN A 622 33.17 28.37 -4.88
#